data_AF-A0A7S4W2S2-F1
#
_entry.id   AF-A0A7S4W2S2-F1
#
_cell.length_a   1.000
_cell.length_b   1.000
_cell.length_c   1.000
_cell.angle_alpha   90.00
_cell.angle_beta   90.00
_cell.angle_gamma   90.00
#
_symmetry.space_group_name_H-M   'P 1'
#
loop_
_entity.id
_entity.type
_entity.pdbx_description
1 polymer ?
#
loop_
_entity_poly.entity_id
_entity_poly.type
_entity_poly.pdbx_seq_one_letter_code
_entity_poly.pdbx_strand_id
1 'polypeptide(L)'
;MVIGCDGIKSAVKEYIDTRKVSPDPAMREGSQGGSIYSGIRIQFAVKDGDDGDEVPSCTELKQYFGDGAYGLYGTFGAGADRPPTNCAFLAFLDDDYIGPFKKKADSLDGGDGAIVSSLKKETDDNNDGDVVAENADWSQSMQKADTREKFIERVRKSSVPDLEIGPVVEKADRFFEVGVYFHNPFSLRGWSREVKGSGGRRCVLAGDAAHAMPPFLGQGGNQAVQDAYSLAKAIFEHNANVEMIREDNSEDVKDLGGLLRDYEQKRWFPTTSITVKAIFLGYLETGSEGFLSKFRDVFFFTMGKIGVAKKVFLDAATPKV
;
A
#
# COMPACT_ATOMS: atom_id res chain seq x y z
N MET A 1 22.69 -6.90 12.07
CA MET A 1 21.85 -5.97 11.28
C MET A 1 20.40 -6.21 11.67
N VAL A 2 19.55 -5.18 11.65
CA VAL A 2 18.10 -5.30 11.85
C VAL A 2 17.40 -4.86 10.56
N ILE A 3 16.44 -5.66 10.07
CA ILE A 3 15.68 -5.35 8.86
C ILE A 3 14.22 -5.09 9.28
N GLY A 4 13.69 -3.92 8.94
CA GLY A 4 12.30 -3.54 9.16
C GLY A 4 11.44 -3.94 7.96
N CYS A 5 10.54 -4.90 8.18
CA CYS A 5 9.53 -5.36 7.23
C CYS A 5 8.13 -5.35 7.87
N ASP A 6 7.95 -4.57 8.94
CA ASP A 6 6.81 -4.56 9.86
C ASP A 6 5.68 -3.60 9.43
N GLY A 7 5.60 -3.29 8.14
CA GLY A 7 4.56 -2.45 7.57
C GLY A 7 4.73 -0.97 7.87
N ILE A 8 3.64 -0.21 7.75
CA ILE A 8 3.67 1.27 7.84
C ILE A 8 4.00 1.74 9.26
N LYS A 9 3.58 1.01 10.30
CA LYS A 9 3.89 1.30 11.71
C LYS A 9 5.24 0.73 12.16
N SER A 10 6.24 0.79 11.27
CA SER A 10 7.52 0.15 11.50
C SER A 10 8.32 0.80 12.63
N ALA A 11 8.69 0.00 13.63
CA ALA A 11 9.59 0.44 14.70
C ALA A 11 10.99 0.76 14.16
N VAL A 12 11.43 0.04 13.13
CA VAL A 12 12.71 0.27 12.47
C VAL A 12 12.67 1.59 11.69
N LYS A 13 11.54 1.89 11.07
CA LYS A 13 11.33 3.17 10.38
C LYS A 13 11.35 4.33 11.35
N GLU A 14 10.61 4.24 12.45
CA GLU A 14 10.63 5.24 13.52
C GLU A 14 12.06 5.47 14.03
N TYR A 15 12.85 4.40 14.20
CA TYR A 15 14.25 4.53 14.61
C TYR A 15 15.13 5.20 13.54
N ILE A 16 14.96 4.84 12.26
CA ILE A 16 15.67 5.48 11.15
C ILE A 16 15.29 6.96 11.07
N ASP A 17 14.05 7.29 11.38
CA ASP A 17 13.55 8.64 11.27
C ASP A 17 13.93 9.50 12.49
N THR A 18 13.88 8.95 13.70
CA THR A 18 13.97 9.72 14.95
C THR A 18 15.13 9.35 15.88
N ARG A 19 15.84 8.24 15.62
CA ARG A 19 16.82 7.59 16.53
C ARG A 19 16.23 7.03 17.82
N LYS A 20 14.90 6.95 17.92
CA LYS A 20 14.17 6.40 19.07
C LYS A 20 13.09 5.44 18.57
N VAL A 21 12.62 4.57 19.46
CA VAL A 21 11.47 3.70 19.21
C VAL A 21 10.52 3.91 20.37
N SER A 22 9.27 4.20 20.07
CA SER A 22 8.24 4.32 21.09
C SER A 22 7.98 2.95 21.74
N PRO A 23 7.88 2.86 23.08
CA PRO A 23 7.51 1.62 23.75
C PRO A 23 6.08 1.18 23.42
N ASP A 24 5.19 2.12 23.07
CA ASP A 24 3.80 1.85 22.70
C ASP A 24 3.65 1.74 21.16
N PRO A 25 3.31 0.55 20.62
CA PRO A 25 3.04 0.36 19.19
C PRO A 25 1.94 1.27 18.61
N ALA A 26 0.95 1.68 19.40
CA ALA A 26 -0.09 2.60 18.94
C ALA A 26 0.46 4.02 18.70
N MET A 27 1.56 4.35 19.37
CA MET A 27 2.31 5.61 19.20
C MET A 27 3.42 5.50 18.14
N ARG A 28 3.72 4.28 17.64
CA ARG A 28 4.65 4.07 16.52
C ARG A 28 3.95 4.46 15.23
N GLU A 29 4.09 5.74 14.88
CA GLU A 29 3.73 6.35 13.60
C GLU A 29 2.38 5.89 13.00
N GLY A 30 1.30 6.36 13.64
CA GLY A 30 0.01 6.68 12.98
C GLY A 30 -0.53 8.07 13.39
N SER A 31 0.14 8.76 14.33
CA SER A 31 -0.36 9.98 14.98
C SER A 31 0.53 11.21 14.80
N GLN A 32 1.76 11.11 14.26
CA GLN A 32 2.62 12.28 13.96
C GLN A 32 3.48 12.12 12.68
N GLY A 33 2.84 12.14 11.48
CA GLY A 33 3.44 12.77 10.28
C GLY A 33 4.22 11.93 9.25
N GLY A 34 4.21 10.59 9.29
CA GLY A 34 4.98 9.75 8.34
C GLY A 34 4.17 9.08 7.23
N SER A 35 3.00 8.54 7.56
CA SER A 35 2.08 7.87 6.64
C SER A 35 0.96 8.79 6.20
N ILE A 36 0.63 8.76 4.92
CA ILE A 36 -0.41 9.57 4.31
C ILE A 36 -1.54 8.63 3.90
N TYR A 37 -2.76 8.89 4.39
CA TYR A 37 -3.94 8.18 3.92
C TYR A 37 -4.18 8.54 2.46
N SER A 38 -4.46 7.57 1.59
CA SER A 38 -4.63 7.83 0.17
C SER A 38 -6.04 8.27 -0.24
N GLY A 39 -6.99 8.26 0.70
CA GLY A 39 -8.42 8.42 0.37
C GLY A 39 -9.00 7.20 -0.35
N ILE A 40 -8.31 6.04 -0.31
CA ILE A 40 -8.79 4.78 -0.91
C ILE A 40 -9.09 3.80 0.22
N ARG A 41 -10.23 3.13 0.11
CA ARG A 41 -10.61 2.00 0.95
C ARG A 41 -10.74 0.75 0.10
N ILE A 42 -10.43 -0.39 0.70
CA ILE A 42 -10.66 -1.70 0.10
C ILE A 42 -11.57 -2.47 1.04
N GLN A 43 -12.77 -2.79 0.56
CA GLN A 43 -13.67 -3.72 1.22
C GLN A 43 -13.47 -5.12 0.66
N PHE A 44 -13.56 -6.10 1.54
CA PHE A 44 -13.40 -7.49 1.24
C PHE A 44 -14.61 -8.26 1.76
N ALA A 45 -15.07 -9.21 0.95
CA ALA A 45 -16.08 -10.19 1.31
C ALA A 45 -15.51 -11.57 1.02
N VAL A 46 -15.56 -12.45 2.02
CA VAL A 46 -15.01 -13.81 1.93
C VAL A 46 -16.11 -14.82 2.22
N LYS A 47 -16.35 -15.72 1.25
CA LYS A 47 -17.19 -16.92 1.37
C LYS A 47 -16.27 -18.11 1.46
N ASP A 48 -16.20 -18.72 2.64
CA ASP A 48 -15.43 -19.94 2.84
C ASP A 48 -16.14 -21.12 2.17
N GLY A 49 -15.36 -22.06 1.64
CA GLY A 49 -15.91 -23.24 0.98
C GLY A 49 -16.66 -24.13 1.97
N ASP A 50 -17.70 -24.80 1.49
CA ASP A 50 -18.44 -25.79 2.27
C ASP A 50 -18.01 -27.21 1.87
N ASP A 51 -18.19 -28.18 2.78
CA ASP A 51 -17.92 -29.58 2.47
C ASP A 51 -18.80 -30.05 1.31
N GLY A 52 -18.17 -30.52 0.24
CA GLY A 52 -18.85 -30.96 -0.98
C GLY A 52 -18.92 -29.89 -2.08
N ASP A 53 -18.43 -28.67 -1.84
CA ASP A 53 -18.20 -27.70 -2.93
C ASP A 53 -17.25 -28.30 -3.97
N GLU A 54 -17.58 -28.11 -5.25
CA GLU A 54 -16.71 -28.56 -6.34
C GLU A 54 -15.37 -27.81 -6.29
N VAL A 55 -14.28 -28.57 -6.27
CA VAL A 55 -12.93 -28.00 -6.38
C VAL A 55 -12.70 -27.62 -7.85
N PRO A 56 -12.51 -26.33 -8.17
CA PRO A 56 -12.28 -25.91 -9.55
C PRO A 56 -11.01 -26.54 -10.11
N SER A 57 -11.07 -27.04 -11.34
CA SER A 57 -9.88 -27.53 -12.05
C SER A 57 -8.93 -26.39 -12.47
N CYS A 58 -9.41 -25.15 -12.46
CA CYS A 58 -8.63 -23.94 -12.70
C CYS A 58 -9.11 -22.79 -11.81
N THR A 59 -8.20 -21.88 -11.47
CA THR A 59 -8.54 -20.64 -10.76
C THR A 59 -8.72 -19.52 -11.76
N GLU A 60 -9.84 -18.80 -11.67
CA GLU A 60 -10.09 -17.60 -12.45
C GLU A 60 -9.99 -16.36 -11.54
N LEU A 61 -9.34 -15.32 -12.04
CA LEU A 61 -9.31 -14.00 -11.41
C LEU A 61 -10.05 -13.04 -12.33
N LYS A 62 -11.19 -12.53 -11.88
CA LYS A 62 -12.02 -11.60 -12.64
C LYS A 62 -11.87 -10.20 -12.09
N GLN A 63 -11.77 -9.24 -12.99
CA GLN A 63 -11.55 -7.83 -12.68
C GLN A 63 -12.68 -7.02 -13.30
N TYR A 64 -13.31 -6.18 -12.48
CA TYR A 64 -14.43 -5.34 -12.85
C TYR A 64 -14.08 -3.89 -12.62
N PHE A 65 -14.60 -3.03 -13.48
CA PHE A 65 -14.38 -1.60 -13.38
C PHE A 65 -15.73 -0.90 -13.33
N GLY A 66 -15.84 0.06 -12.41
CA GLY A 66 -16.99 0.93 -12.27
C GLY A 66 -16.58 2.40 -12.37
N ASP A 67 -17.50 3.25 -11.94
CA ASP A 67 -17.27 4.66 -11.71
C ASP A 67 -16.64 4.88 -10.32
N GLY A 68 -15.38 5.33 -10.31
CA GLY A 68 -14.65 5.57 -9.07
C GLY A 68 -14.36 4.33 -8.22
N ALA A 69 -14.68 3.12 -8.69
CA ALA A 69 -14.41 1.86 -8.00
C ALA A 69 -13.87 0.76 -8.92
N TYR A 70 -13.18 -0.18 -8.28
CA TYR A 70 -12.51 -1.31 -8.89
C TYR A 70 -12.90 -2.57 -8.14
N GLY A 71 -13.47 -3.54 -8.85
CA GLY A 71 -13.90 -4.82 -8.31
C GLY A 71 -12.94 -5.94 -8.69
N LEU A 72 -12.72 -6.89 -7.78
CA LEU A 72 -11.99 -8.13 -8.07
C LEU A 72 -12.79 -9.30 -7.51
N TYR A 73 -12.76 -10.42 -8.21
CA TYR A 73 -13.25 -11.71 -7.75
C TYR A 73 -12.18 -12.78 -8.00
N GLY A 74 -12.02 -13.70 -7.06
CA GLY A 74 -11.19 -14.88 -7.25
C GLY A 74 -11.54 -16.01 -6.30
N THR A 75 -11.13 -17.22 -6.69
CA THR A 75 -11.21 -18.43 -5.88
C THR A 75 -9.81 -18.82 -5.42
N PHE A 76 -9.65 -19.04 -4.11
CA PHE A 76 -8.37 -19.27 -3.44
C PHE A 76 -8.38 -20.59 -2.69
N GLY A 77 -7.23 -21.26 -2.62
CA GLY A 77 -7.08 -22.46 -1.78
C GLY A 77 -7.11 -22.10 -0.29
N ALA A 78 -7.82 -22.88 0.51
CA ALA A 78 -7.98 -22.66 1.96
C ALA A 78 -7.04 -23.52 2.84
N GLY A 79 -6.15 -24.30 2.22
CA GLY A 79 -5.25 -25.25 2.88
C GLY A 79 -5.50 -26.69 2.43
N ALA A 80 -4.67 -27.63 2.92
CA ALA A 80 -4.87 -29.05 2.66
C ALA A 80 -6.24 -29.51 3.17
N ASP A 81 -6.94 -30.32 2.36
CA ASP A 81 -8.25 -30.92 2.66
C ASP A 81 -9.35 -29.91 3.03
N ARG A 82 -9.21 -28.66 2.59
CA ARG A 82 -10.23 -27.62 2.79
C ARG A 82 -10.82 -27.18 1.45
N PRO A 83 -12.15 -27.02 1.38
CA PRO A 83 -12.79 -26.51 0.18
C PRO A 83 -12.31 -25.08 -0.14
N PRO A 84 -12.25 -24.69 -1.43
CA PRO A 84 -11.76 -23.37 -1.83
C PRO A 84 -12.62 -22.22 -1.29
N THR A 85 -11.97 -21.10 -1.01
CA THR A 85 -12.61 -19.87 -0.55
C THR A 85 -12.80 -18.92 -1.73
N ASN A 86 -14.00 -18.35 -1.86
CA ASN A 86 -14.27 -17.27 -2.81
C ASN A 86 -14.09 -15.93 -2.13
N CYS A 87 -13.43 -14.99 -2.82
CA CYS A 87 -13.26 -13.64 -2.31
C CYS A 87 -13.66 -12.61 -3.35
N ALA A 88 -14.45 -11.63 -2.91
CA ALA A 88 -14.79 -10.43 -3.64
C ALA A 88 -14.14 -9.23 -2.96
N PHE A 89 -13.60 -8.32 -3.77
CA PHE A 89 -12.90 -7.13 -3.34
C PHE A 89 -13.50 -5.92 -4.04
N LEU A 90 -13.64 -4.82 -3.31
CA LEU A 90 -14.02 -3.53 -3.88
C LEU A 90 -13.07 -2.47 -3.36
N ALA A 91 -12.22 -1.93 -4.24
CA ALA A 91 -11.44 -0.73 -3.97
C ALA A 91 -12.21 0.49 -4.46
N PHE A 92 -12.40 1.49 -3.60
CA PHE A 92 -13.18 2.69 -3.88
C PHE A 92 -12.61 3.91 -3.17
N LEU A 93 -13.04 5.09 -3.59
CA LEU A 93 -12.66 6.36 -2.97
C LEU A 93 -13.50 6.60 -1.72
N ASP A 94 -12.84 7.05 -0.67
CA ASP A 94 -13.50 7.54 0.53
C ASP A 94 -14.23 8.85 0.21
N ASP A 95 -15.54 8.90 0.50
CA ASP A 95 -16.40 10.01 0.11
C ASP A 95 -15.97 11.34 0.73
N ASP A 96 -15.30 11.28 1.88
CA ASP A 96 -14.79 12.45 2.59
C ASP A 96 -13.41 12.91 2.07
N TYR A 97 -12.87 12.31 1.01
CA TYR A 97 -11.50 12.58 0.55
C TYR A 97 -11.42 12.88 -0.96
N ILE A 98 -10.43 13.71 -1.33
CA ILE A 98 -9.96 13.93 -2.71
C ILE A 98 -8.47 13.57 -2.72
N GLY A 99 -8.18 12.34 -3.14
CA GLY A 99 -6.86 11.76 -2.92
C GLY A 99 -6.49 11.77 -1.42
N PRO A 100 -5.29 12.21 -1.03
CA PRO A 100 -4.90 12.23 0.39
C PRO A 100 -5.48 13.39 1.19
N PHE A 101 -6.30 14.26 0.58
CA PHE A 101 -6.82 15.47 1.22
C PHE A 101 -8.28 15.27 1.64
N LYS A 102 -8.61 15.60 2.89
CA LYS A 102 -10.00 15.56 3.37
C LYS A 102 -10.82 16.70 2.72
N LYS A 103 -12.01 16.39 2.21
CA LYS A 103 -12.98 17.38 1.74
C LYS A 103 -13.39 18.28 2.90
N LYS A 104 -13.58 19.57 2.60
CA LYS A 104 -14.17 20.48 3.58
C LYS A 104 -15.63 20.05 3.78
N ALA A 105 -16.11 20.00 5.02
CA ALA A 105 -17.56 19.95 5.24
C ALA A 105 -18.12 21.24 4.65
N ASP A 106 -19.16 21.14 3.82
CA ASP A 106 -19.88 22.31 3.32
C ASP A 106 -20.53 23.00 4.51
N SER A 107 -19.78 23.92 5.15
CA SER A 107 -20.38 24.99 5.91
C SER A 107 -21.18 25.79 4.90
N LEU A 108 -22.51 25.67 4.99
CA LEU A 108 -23.48 26.57 4.37
C LEU A 108 -23.16 28.02 4.76
N ASP A 109 -22.21 28.65 4.07
CA ASP A 109 -22.21 30.06 3.71
C ASP A 109 -21.01 30.34 2.80
N GLY A 110 -21.30 31.01 1.68
CA GLY A 110 -20.43 31.14 0.52
C GLY A 110 -19.09 31.82 0.76
N GLY A 111 -18.12 31.47 -0.08
CA GLY A 111 -16.85 32.17 -0.20
C GLY A 111 -15.73 31.28 -0.73
N ASP A 112 -15.42 31.47 -2.00
CA ASP A 112 -14.26 31.07 -2.82
C ASP A 112 -13.28 29.99 -2.33
N GLY A 113 -12.98 29.11 -3.30
CA GLY A 113 -12.08 27.98 -3.21
C GLY A 113 -10.71 28.30 -2.59
N ALA A 114 -10.43 27.62 -1.49
CA ALA A 114 -9.08 27.41 -1.00
C ALA A 114 -8.99 25.99 -0.39
N ILE A 115 -8.19 25.13 -1.04
CA ILE A 115 -7.75 23.84 -0.52
C ILE A 115 -6.97 24.11 0.76
N VAL A 116 -7.41 23.57 1.90
CA VAL A 116 -6.64 23.64 3.14
C VAL A 116 -5.45 22.69 2.98
N SER A 117 -4.25 23.24 2.85
CA SER A 117 -3.02 22.47 3.00
C SER A 117 -2.95 21.96 4.46
N SER A 118 -3.23 20.68 4.65
CA SER A 118 -3.31 20.02 5.97
C SER A 118 -1.93 19.83 6.63
N LEU A 119 -0.99 20.76 6.45
CA LEU A 119 0.29 20.79 7.15
C LEU A 119 0.25 21.64 8.44
N LYS A 120 -0.93 22.05 8.91
CA LYS A 120 -1.08 22.66 10.24
C LYS A 120 -1.49 21.61 11.27
N LYS A 121 -0.53 21.33 12.15
CA LYS A 121 -0.65 20.74 13.48
C LYS A 121 -1.89 21.33 14.19
N GLU A 122 -2.90 20.52 14.48
CA GLU A 122 -3.92 20.84 15.46
C GLU A 122 -3.66 20.01 16.71
N THR A 123 -3.10 20.69 17.71
CA THR A 123 -3.38 20.42 19.12
C THR A 123 -4.73 21.04 19.45
N ASP A 124 -5.53 20.29 20.21
CA ASP A 124 -6.72 20.67 21.00
C ASP A 124 -8.10 20.29 20.45
N ASP A 125 -8.62 19.27 21.14
CA ASP A 125 -9.92 19.14 21.78
C ASP A 125 -11.24 19.13 20.98
N ASN A 126 -11.90 17.98 21.13
CA ASN A 126 -13.35 17.76 21.06
C ASN A 126 -13.99 17.87 19.68
N ASN A 127 -13.64 16.95 18.80
CA ASN A 127 -14.63 16.38 17.89
C ASN A 127 -14.28 14.93 17.57
N ASP A 128 -15.17 14.01 17.92
CA ASP A 128 -15.02 12.55 17.81
C ASP A 128 -15.21 12.10 16.35
N GLY A 129 -14.43 12.70 15.44
CA GLY A 129 -14.31 12.26 14.07
C GLY A 129 -13.26 11.16 14.04
N ASP A 130 -13.71 9.91 14.17
CA ASP A 130 -12.90 8.69 14.16
C ASP A 130 -11.67 8.85 13.26
N VAL A 131 -10.49 9.00 13.89
CA VAL A 131 -9.21 8.90 13.20
C VAL A 131 -9.05 7.43 12.88
N VAL A 132 -9.62 7.00 11.73
CA VAL A 132 -9.57 5.61 11.31
C VAL A 132 -8.10 5.25 11.16
N ALA A 133 -7.62 4.39 12.07
CA ALA A 133 -6.25 3.93 12.05
C ALA A 133 -6.04 2.95 10.88
N GLU A 134 -4.82 2.88 10.36
CA GLU A 134 -4.42 1.74 9.55
C GLU A 134 -4.61 0.45 10.36
N ASN A 135 -5.38 -0.48 9.80
CA ASN A 135 -5.86 -1.71 10.44
C ASN A 135 -6.89 -1.49 11.58
N ALA A 136 -7.52 -0.31 11.71
CA ALA A 136 -8.56 -0.06 12.72
C ALA A 136 -9.69 -1.09 12.66
N ASP A 137 -10.01 -1.55 11.46
CA ASP A 137 -11.04 -2.55 11.20
C ASP A 137 -10.49 -3.95 10.90
N TRP A 138 -9.22 -4.24 11.26
CA TRP A 138 -8.68 -5.60 11.28
C TRP A 138 -9.21 -6.39 12.50
N SER A 139 -10.51 -6.32 12.72
CA SER A 139 -11.22 -7.30 13.54
C SER A 139 -11.79 -8.33 12.59
N GLN A 140 -11.41 -9.60 12.75
CA GLN A 140 -11.93 -10.71 11.94
C GLN A 140 -13.43 -11.00 12.18
N SER A 141 -14.17 -10.05 12.71
CA SER A 141 -15.52 -10.23 13.24
C SER A 141 -16.28 -8.91 13.35
N MET A 142 -16.70 -8.33 12.23
CA MET A 142 -17.87 -7.45 12.23
C MET A 142 -18.89 -7.96 11.22
N GLN A 143 -19.59 -9.04 11.58
CA GLN A 143 -20.91 -9.36 11.03
C GLN A 143 -21.94 -8.32 11.53
N LYS A 144 -21.73 -7.03 11.26
CA LYS A 144 -22.84 -6.08 11.29
C LYS A 144 -23.61 -6.31 10.00
N ALA A 145 -24.91 -6.62 10.09
CA ALA A 145 -25.77 -6.83 8.92
C ALA A 145 -25.65 -5.64 7.92
N ASP A 146 -25.45 -4.44 8.45
CA ASP A 146 -25.17 -3.19 7.74
C ASP A 146 -23.93 -3.25 6.83
N THR A 147 -22.87 -4.00 7.19
CA THR A 147 -21.64 -4.09 6.37
C THR A 147 -21.92 -4.72 4.99
N ARG A 148 -22.74 -5.77 4.94
CA ARG A 148 -23.11 -6.43 3.69
C ARG A 148 -23.97 -5.51 2.82
N GLU A 149 -24.98 -4.90 3.41
CA GLU A 149 -25.89 -3.97 2.71
C GLU A 149 -25.11 -2.79 2.12
N LYS A 150 -24.21 -2.19 2.91
CA LYS A 150 -23.31 -1.12 2.45
C LYS A 150 -22.39 -1.55 1.33
N PHE A 151 -21.84 -2.77 1.37
CA PHE A 151 -21.01 -3.29 0.28
C PHE A 151 -21.84 -3.38 -1.01
N ILE A 152 -23.01 -4.01 -0.97
CA ILE A 152 -23.91 -4.14 -2.14
C ILE A 152 -24.31 -2.76 -2.66
N GLU A 153 -24.64 -1.83 -1.77
CA GLU A 153 -24.97 -0.45 -2.13
C GLU A 153 -23.79 0.24 -2.85
N ARG A 154 -22.55 0.08 -2.37
CA ARG A 154 -21.36 0.63 -3.05
C ARG A 154 -21.15 0.01 -4.43
N VAL A 155 -21.28 -1.31 -4.57
CA VAL A 155 -21.16 -2.00 -5.87
C VAL A 155 -22.16 -1.40 -6.87
N ARG A 156 -23.40 -1.20 -6.45
CA ARG A 156 -24.45 -0.57 -7.27
C ARG A 156 -24.16 0.90 -7.58
N LYS A 157 -23.83 1.72 -6.57
CA LYS A 157 -23.53 3.16 -6.76
C LYS A 157 -22.36 3.38 -7.69
N SER A 158 -21.32 2.55 -7.60
CA SER A 158 -20.16 2.60 -8.47
C SER A 158 -20.38 1.93 -9.82
N SER A 159 -21.57 1.38 -10.11
CA SER A 159 -21.86 0.69 -11.37
C SER A 159 -20.84 -0.41 -11.72
N VAL A 160 -20.27 -1.06 -10.70
CA VAL A 160 -19.39 -2.22 -10.89
C VAL A 160 -20.28 -3.42 -11.22
N PRO A 161 -20.01 -4.16 -12.33
CA PRO A 161 -20.74 -5.39 -12.61
C PRO A 161 -20.68 -6.37 -11.43
N ASP A 162 -21.83 -6.86 -10.99
CA ASP A 162 -21.99 -7.65 -9.78
C ASP A 162 -22.16 -9.15 -10.05
N LEU A 163 -21.91 -9.60 -11.28
CA LEU A 163 -22.06 -10.98 -11.75
C LEU A 163 -21.47 -12.03 -10.78
N GLU A 164 -20.26 -11.79 -10.28
CA GLU A 164 -19.59 -12.66 -9.31
C GLU A 164 -19.43 -11.98 -7.94
N ILE A 165 -19.29 -10.65 -7.91
CA ILE A 165 -19.12 -9.89 -6.67
C ILE A 165 -20.38 -9.95 -5.80
N GLY A 166 -21.56 -9.70 -6.38
CA GLY A 166 -22.83 -9.69 -5.67
C GLY A 166 -23.11 -11.02 -4.95
N PRO A 167 -23.11 -12.17 -5.67
CA PRO A 167 -23.35 -13.48 -5.06
C PRO A 167 -22.37 -13.85 -3.94
N VAL A 168 -21.09 -13.46 -4.05
CA VAL A 168 -20.11 -13.69 -2.98
C VAL A 168 -20.41 -12.82 -1.78
N VAL A 169 -20.68 -11.52 -1.98
CA VAL A 169 -21.01 -10.59 -0.90
C VAL A 169 -22.27 -11.03 -0.15
N GLU A 170 -23.30 -11.49 -0.86
CA GLU A 170 -24.53 -11.99 -0.25
C GLU A 170 -24.29 -13.19 0.68
N LYS A 171 -23.40 -14.11 0.28
CA LYS A 171 -23.10 -15.35 1.00
C LYS A 171 -21.85 -15.27 1.88
N ALA A 172 -21.18 -14.12 1.94
CA ALA A 172 -19.92 -14.00 2.65
C ALA A 172 -20.09 -14.22 4.15
N ASP A 173 -19.19 -15.02 4.70
CA ASP A 173 -19.07 -15.32 6.13
C ASP A 173 -18.34 -14.21 6.87
N ARG A 174 -17.41 -13.54 6.17
CA ARG A 174 -16.48 -12.56 6.72
C ARG A 174 -16.38 -11.33 5.84
N PHE A 175 -16.33 -10.18 6.49
CA PHE A 175 -16.05 -8.89 5.87
C PHE A 175 -14.89 -8.22 6.57
N PHE A 176 -14.06 -7.52 5.81
CA PHE A 176 -13.02 -6.65 6.34
C PHE A 176 -12.87 -5.44 5.44
N GLU A 177 -12.45 -4.34 6.03
CA GLU A 177 -12.24 -3.09 5.32
C GLU A 177 -10.89 -2.51 5.73
N VAL A 178 -10.13 -2.04 4.75
CA VAL A 178 -8.78 -1.52 4.97
C VAL A 178 -8.66 -0.18 4.27
N GLY A 179 -8.33 0.86 5.04
CA GLY A 179 -7.88 2.13 4.50
C GLY A 179 -6.45 1.98 3.96
N VAL A 180 -6.20 2.55 2.78
CA VAL A 180 -4.89 2.47 2.13
C VAL A 180 -4.04 3.66 2.55
N TYR A 181 -2.88 3.37 3.13
CA TYR A 181 -1.90 4.37 3.54
C TYR A 181 -0.61 4.15 2.75
N PHE A 182 0.14 5.22 2.56
CA PHE A 182 1.44 5.16 1.90
C PHE A 182 2.45 6.03 2.63
N HIS A 183 3.73 5.71 2.52
CA HIS A 183 4.77 6.56 3.07
C HIS A 183 5.03 7.76 2.18
N ASN A 184 5.32 8.92 2.80
CA ASN A 184 5.79 10.07 2.04
C ASN A 184 7.08 9.70 1.27
N PRO A 185 7.03 9.63 -0.08
CA PRO A 185 8.17 9.16 -0.86
C PRO A 185 9.33 10.18 -0.88
N PHE A 186 9.08 11.41 -0.43
CA PHE A 186 10.06 12.49 -0.35
C PHE A 186 10.81 12.55 0.99
N SER A 187 10.72 11.52 1.83
CA SER A 187 11.54 11.47 3.04
C SER A 187 13.04 11.44 2.68
N LEU A 188 13.77 12.50 3.05
CA LEU A 188 15.22 12.61 2.86
C LEU A 188 16.04 11.79 3.86
N ARG A 189 15.38 10.98 4.71
CA ARG A 189 16.03 10.28 5.83
C ARG A 189 16.64 8.93 5.43
N GLY A 190 16.34 8.46 4.23
CA GLY A 190 16.82 7.21 3.65
C GLY A 190 16.20 5.96 4.26
N TRP A 191 16.63 4.80 3.79
CA TRP A 191 16.11 3.49 4.21
C TRP A 191 17.05 2.75 5.16
N SER A 192 18.25 3.28 5.42
CA SER A 192 19.20 2.64 6.33
C SER A 192 19.89 3.63 7.26
N ARG A 193 20.24 3.15 8.46
CA ARG A 193 20.92 3.96 9.48
C ARG A 193 21.71 3.10 10.46
N GLU A 194 22.83 3.62 10.96
CA GLU A 194 23.57 3.00 12.04
C GLU A 194 22.88 3.15 13.40
N VAL A 195 22.90 2.07 14.20
CA VAL A 195 22.39 2.05 15.57
C VAL A 195 23.41 2.70 16.50
N LYS A 196 23.00 3.76 17.21
CA LYS A 196 23.91 4.55 18.05
C LYS A 196 24.46 3.69 19.19
N GLY A 197 25.77 3.75 19.42
CA GLY A 197 26.43 3.00 20.50
C GLY A 197 26.53 1.49 20.25
N SER A 198 26.17 1.01 19.05
CA SER A 198 26.16 -0.41 18.73
C SER A 198 27.48 -0.94 18.18
N GLY A 199 28.46 -0.08 17.92
CA GLY A 199 29.72 -0.47 17.28
C GLY A 199 29.53 -0.91 15.82
N GLY A 200 28.80 -0.14 15.02
CA GLY A 200 28.65 -0.41 13.58
C GLY A 200 27.45 -1.27 13.17
N ARG A 201 26.55 -1.64 14.08
CA ARG A 201 25.32 -2.36 13.70
C ARG A 201 24.38 -1.39 12.98
N ARG A 202 23.73 -1.86 11.91
CA ARG A 202 22.80 -1.05 11.11
C ARG A 202 21.37 -1.60 11.13
N CYS A 203 20.44 -0.68 10.93
CA CYS A 203 19.03 -0.90 10.61
C CYS A 203 18.80 -0.58 9.12
N VAL A 204 17.92 -1.32 8.46
CA VAL A 204 17.47 -1.05 7.09
C VAL A 204 15.99 -1.39 6.92
N LEU A 205 15.27 -0.69 6.04
CA LEU A 205 13.87 -0.91 5.70
C LEU A 205 13.74 -1.74 4.42
N ALA A 206 12.69 -2.54 4.32
CA ALA A 206 12.24 -3.22 3.11
C ALA A 206 10.72 -3.38 3.09
N GLY A 207 10.15 -3.66 1.91
CA GLY A 207 8.71 -3.83 1.74
C GLY A 207 7.92 -2.60 2.15
N ASP A 208 6.73 -2.79 2.73
CA ASP A 208 5.83 -1.70 3.08
C ASP A 208 6.45 -0.72 4.10
N ALA A 209 7.34 -1.19 4.98
CA ALA A 209 8.08 -0.32 5.89
C ALA A 209 9.03 0.65 5.16
N ALA A 210 9.48 0.32 3.94
CA ALA A 210 10.29 1.20 3.11
C ALA A 210 9.44 2.06 2.16
N HIS A 211 8.43 1.45 1.54
CA HIS A 211 7.74 2.02 0.39
C HIS A 211 6.27 1.61 0.28
N ALA A 212 5.55 1.49 1.41
CA ALA A 212 4.10 1.32 1.39
C ALA A 212 3.46 2.27 0.38
N MET A 213 2.71 1.67 -0.54
CA MET A 213 2.15 2.34 -1.70
C MET A 213 0.71 1.89 -1.90
N PRO A 214 -0.15 2.73 -2.51
CA PRO A 214 -1.46 2.28 -2.92
C PRO A 214 -1.35 1.04 -3.81
N PRO A 215 -2.34 0.13 -3.81
CA PRO A 215 -2.29 -1.17 -4.50
C PRO A 215 -2.37 -1.02 -6.03
N PHE A 216 -1.45 -0.27 -6.61
CA PHE A 216 -1.38 0.01 -8.02
C PHE A 216 -0.72 -1.16 -8.74
N LEU A 217 -1.48 -1.82 -9.63
CA LEU A 217 -1.04 -3.00 -10.41
C LEU A 217 -0.55 -4.19 -9.55
N GLY A 218 -0.92 -4.25 -8.27
CA GLY A 218 -0.54 -5.35 -7.36
C GLY A 218 0.97 -5.50 -7.15
N GLN A 219 1.76 -4.45 -7.36
CA GLN A 219 3.23 -4.56 -7.36
C GLN A 219 3.88 -4.59 -5.98
N GLY A 220 3.18 -4.24 -4.89
CA GLY A 220 3.78 -4.15 -3.54
C GLY A 220 4.53 -5.43 -3.14
N GLY A 221 3.91 -6.60 -3.30
CA GLY A 221 4.55 -7.89 -3.03
C GLY A 221 5.77 -8.16 -3.90
N ASN A 222 5.69 -7.87 -5.21
CA ASN A 222 6.83 -8.01 -6.12
C ASN A 222 7.98 -7.08 -5.74
N GLN A 223 7.70 -5.86 -5.28
CA GLN A 223 8.72 -4.93 -4.80
C GLN A 223 9.39 -5.45 -3.53
N ALA A 224 8.62 -6.00 -2.58
CA ALA A 224 9.17 -6.61 -1.36
C ALA A 224 10.10 -7.80 -1.67
N VAL A 225 9.76 -8.64 -2.65
CA VAL A 225 10.63 -9.75 -3.09
C VAL A 225 11.93 -9.23 -3.71
N GLN A 226 11.84 -8.20 -4.55
CA GLN A 226 13.04 -7.56 -5.13
C GLN A 226 13.92 -6.93 -4.05
N ASP A 227 13.33 -6.34 -3.02
CA ASP A 227 14.09 -5.82 -1.88
C ASP A 227 14.84 -6.92 -1.14
N ALA A 228 14.16 -8.04 -0.88
CA ALA A 228 14.77 -9.19 -0.20
C ALA A 228 15.99 -9.70 -0.98
N TYR A 229 15.87 -9.82 -2.32
CA TYR A 229 16.98 -10.20 -3.18
C TYR A 229 18.13 -9.19 -3.15
N SER A 230 17.84 -7.90 -3.33
CA SER A 230 18.88 -6.86 -3.36
C SER A 230 19.58 -6.72 -2.00
N LEU A 231 18.86 -6.85 -0.88
CA LEU A 231 19.45 -6.88 0.45
C LEU A 231 20.31 -8.11 0.67
N ALA A 232 19.85 -9.31 0.29
CA ALA A 232 20.63 -10.54 0.39
C ALA A 232 21.95 -10.42 -0.37
N LYS A 233 21.92 -9.82 -1.57
CA LYS A 233 23.11 -9.52 -2.36
C LYS A 233 24.07 -8.57 -1.65
N ALA A 234 23.56 -7.46 -1.10
CA ALA A 234 24.38 -6.51 -0.33
C ALA A 234 25.04 -7.15 0.90
N ILE A 235 24.32 -8.03 1.62
CA ILE A 235 24.87 -8.77 2.77
C ILE A 235 25.96 -9.74 2.31
N PHE A 236 25.71 -10.47 1.23
CA PHE A 236 26.68 -11.43 0.68
C PHE A 236 27.97 -10.73 0.26
N GLU A 237 27.87 -9.61 -0.48
CA GLU A 237 29.01 -8.79 -0.86
C GLU A 237 29.76 -8.24 0.35
N HIS A 238 29.06 -7.80 1.39
CA HIS A 238 29.70 -7.34 2.62
C HIS A 238 30.52 -8.46 3.29
N ASN A 239 29.96 -9.66 3.39
CA ASN A 239 30.66 -10.79 4.00
C ASN A 239 31.91 -11.17 3.20
N ALA A 240 31.84 -11.18 1.87
CA ALA A 240 33.00 -11.41 1.01
C ALA A 240 34.07 -10.32 1.18
N ASN A 241 33.67 -9.04 1.27
CA ASN A 241 34.60 -7.94 1.52
C ASN A 241 35.31 -8.08 2.87
N VAL A 242 34.61 -8.54 3.92
CA VAL A 242 35.20 -8.79 5.24
C VAL A 242 36.23 -9.92 5.19
N GLU A 243 36.02 -10.95 4.37
CA GLU A 243 37.01 -12.01 4.14
C GLU A 243 38.24 -11.46 3.40
N MET A 244 38.04 -10.68 2.33
CA MET A 244 39.14 -10.08 1.55
C MET A 244 40.00 -9.12 2.37
N ILE A 245 39.41 -8.25 3.18
CA ILE A 245 40.16 -7.30 4.05
C ILE A 245 41.07 -8.04 5.04
N ARG A 246 40.68 -9.25 5.48
CA ARG A 246 41.50 -10.06 6.40
C ARG A 246 42.72 -10.67 5.71
N GLU A 247 42.65 -10.89 4.41
CA GLU A 247 43.66 -11.58 3.62
C GLU A 247 44.64 -10.63 2.93
N ASP A 248 44.20 -9.43 2.54
CA ASP A 248 45.03 -8.42 1.89
C ASP A 248 44.42 -7.02 2.17
N ASN A 249 45.21 -6.05 2.65
CA ASN A 249 44.74 -4.72 3.11
C ASN A 249 44.17 -3.84 1.97
N SER A 250 43.05 -4.26 1.39
CA SER A 250 42.31 -3.57 0.34
C SER A 250 41.46 -2.45 0.95
N GLU A 251 41.88 -1.20 0.73
CA GLU A 251 41.18 -0.01 1.25
C GLU A 251 39.91 0.38 0.45
N ASP A 252 39.69 -0.22 -0.73
CA ASP A 252 38.66 0.22 -1.69
C ASP A 252 37.33 -0.56 -1.65
N VAL A 253 37.14 -1.47 -0.68
CA VAL A 253 35.89 -2.24 -0.58
C VAL A 253 34.82 -1.48 0.21
N LYS A 254 33.57 -1.52 -0.27
CA LYS A 254 32.45 -0.88 0.41
C LYS A 254 32.14 -1.59 1.72
N ASP A 255 31.99 -0.79 2.79
CA ASP A 255 31.40 -1.26 4.04
C ASP A 255 29.91 -1.56 3.85
N LEU A 256 29.28 -2.17 4.86
CA LEU A 256 27.85 -2.47 4.84
C LEU A 256 26.99 -1.22 4.55
N GLY A 257 27.47 -0.01 4.81
CA GLY A 257 26.71 1.23 4.72
C GLY A 257 26.69 1.76 3.31
N GLY A 258 27.84 1.69 2.64
CA GLY A 258 27.94 1.88 1.20
C GLY A 258 27.01 0.93 0.45
N LEU A 259 27.04 -0.37 0.79
CA LEU A 259 26.19 -1.38 0.13
C LEU A 259 24.69 -1.16 0.39
N LEU A 260 24.30 -0.79 1.62
CA LEU A 260 22.90 -0.46 1.93
C LEU A 260 22.43 0.84 1.25
N ARG A 261 23.33 1.81 1.01
CA ARG A 261 23.01 3.00 0.21
C ARG A 261 22.82 2.68 -1.27
N ASP A 262 23.62 1.77 -1.82
CA ASP A 262 23.44 1.30 -3.20
C ASP A 262 22.08 0.60 -3.34
N TYR A 263 21.73 -0.26 -2.37
CA TYR A 263 20.40 -0.87 -2.27
C TYR A 263 19.29 0.19 -2.26
N GLU A 264 19.38 1.18 -1.37
CA GLU A 264 18.41 2.26 -1.26
C GLU A 264 18.25 3.02 -2.58
N GLN A 265 19.34 3.46 -3.20
CA GLN A 265 19.30 4.19 -4.47
C GLN A 265 18.66 3.38 -5.60
N LYS A 266 18.98 2.08 -5.66
CA LYS A 266 18.44 1.18 -6.67
C LYS A 266 16.93 0.99 -6.54
N ARG A 267 16.42 0.95 -5.31
CA ARG A 267 15.03 0.60 -4.99
C ARG A 267 14.13 1.82 -4.78
N TRP A 268 14.67 2.94 -4.33
CA TRP A 268 13.92 4.17 -4.05
C TRP A 268 13.34 4.81 -5.31
N PHE A 269 14.09 4.88 -6.41
CA PHE A 269 13.61 5.58 -7.61
C PHE A 269 12.41 4.87 -8.28
N PRO A 270 12.42 3.53 -8.50
CA PRO A 270 11.26 2.81 -9.03
C PRO A 270 10.03 2.90 -8.12
N THR A 271 10.20 2.83 -6.81
CA THR A 271 9.10 2.84 -5.83
C THR A 271 8.49 4.23 -5.64
N THR A 272 9.33 5.27 -5.61
CA THR A 272 8.91 6.69 -5.49
C THR A 272 8.20 7.19 -6.74
N SER A 273 8.65 6.80 -7.95
CA SER A 273 8.03 7.24 -9.19
C SER A 273 6.56 6.80 -9.32
N ILE A 274 6.22 5.62 -8.78
CA ILE A 274 4.85 5.10 -8.75
C ILE A 274 3.97 5.97 -7.85
N THR A 275 4.44 6.25 -6.63
CA THR A 275 3.72 7.05 -5.63
C THR A 275 3.51 8.49 -6.10
N VAL A 276 4.51 9.14 -6.69
CA VAL A 276 4.40 10.53 -7.19
C VAL A 276 3.40 10.63 -8.34
N LYS A 277 3.37 9.67 -9.25
CA LYS A 277 2.40 9.65 -10.36
C LYS A 277 0.96 9.51 -9.84
N ALA A 278 0.74 8.67 -8.83
CA ALA A 278 -0.56 8.50 -8.20
C ALA A 278 -1.04 9.78 -7.49
N ILE A 279 -0.16 10.48 -6.77
CA ILE A 279 -0.49 11.73 -6.06
C ILE A 279 -0.74 12.88 -7.05
N PHE A 280 0.14 13.05 -8.04
CA PHE A 280 0.07 14.18 -8.99
C PHE A 280 -1.19 14.14 -9.83
N LEU A 281 -1.62 12.95 -10.23
CA LEU A 281 -2.87 12.81 -10.95
C LEU A 281 -4.08 13.14 -10.08
N GLY A 282 -4.06 12.80 -8.80
CA GLY A 282 -5.15 13.13 -7.87
C GLY A 282 -5.31 14.64 -7.67
N TYR A 283 -4.18 15.37 -7.75
CA TYR A 283 -4.16 16.83 -7.70
C TYR A 283 -4.67 17.48 -8.99
N LEU A 284 -4.43 16.87 -10.16
CA LEU A 284 -4.91 17.36 -11.46
C LEU A 284 -6.41 17.08 -11.69
N GLU A 285 -6.96 16.07 -11.00
CA GLU A 285 -8.33 15.62 -11.14
C GLU A 285 -9.29 16.21 -10.09
N THR A 286 -8.92 17.34 -9.44
CA THR A 286 -9.83 18.13 -8.58
C THR A 286 -11.06 18.71 -9.30
N GLY A 287 -11.26 18.40 -10.59
CA GLY A 287 -12.53 18.56 -11.27
C GLY A 287 -13.43 17.35 -11.00
N SER A 288 -14.45 17.56 -10.17
CA SER A 288 -15.54 16.65 -9.79
C SER A 288 -15.71 15.42 -10.69
N GLU A 289 -15.76 14.25 -10.03
CA GLU A 289 -16.04 12.89 -10.53
C GLU A 289 -14.82 12.07 -10.98
N GLY A 290 -14.67 10.88 -10.39
CA GLY A 290 -13.98 9.75 -11.03
C GLY A 290 -12.46 9.76 -11.12
N PHE A 291 -11.73 9.86 -10.00
CA PHE A 291 -10.24 9.76 -10.04
C PHE A 291 -9.76 8.43 -10.65
N LEU A 292 -10.28 7.29 -10.16
CA LEU A 292 -9.89 5.98 -10.66
C LEU A 292 -10.36 5.73 -12.10
N SER A 293 -11.55 6.22 -12.49
CA SER A 293 -12.10 6.04 -13.83
C SER A 293 -11.41 6.97 -14.85
N LYS A 294 -11.17 8.24 -14.53
CA LYS A 294 -10.44 9.19 -15.39
C LYS A 294 -8.97 8.84 -15.51
N PHE A 295 -8.30 8.44 -14.41
CA PHE A 295 -6.94 7.91 -14.49
C PHE A 295 -6.87 6.70 -15.41
N ARG A 296 -7.76 5.71 -15.20
CA ARG A 296 -7.84 4.51 -16.02
C ARG A 296 -8.03 4.91 -17.47
N ASP A 297 -9.01 5.73 -17.78
CA ASP A 297 -9.36 6.07 -19.15
C ASP A 297 -8.23 6.84 -19.83
N VAL A 298 -7.59 7.81 -19.15
CA VAL A 298 -6.41 8.52 -19.67
C VAL A 298 -5.21 7.58 -19.80
N PHE A 299 -4.94 6.72 -18.82
CA PHE A 299 -3.87 5.74 -18.85
C PHE A 299 -4.08 4.78 -20.02
N PHE A 300 -5.20 4.05 -20.08
CA PHE A 300 -5.47 3.08 -21.15
C PHE A 300 -5.61 3.74 -22.53
N PHE A 301 -6.19 4.95 -22.63
CA PHE A 301 -6.26 5.69 -23.90
C PHE A 301 -4.88 6.13 -24.39
N THR A 302 -4.08 6.74 -23.52
CA THR A 302 -2.71 7.18 -23.85
C THR A 302 -1.84 5.97 -24.20
N MET A 303 -1.95 4.89 -23.42
CA MET A 303 -1.17 3.67 -23.57
C MET A 303 -1.57 2.85 -24.81
N GLY A 304 -2.86 2.86 -25.13
CA GLY A 304 -3.42 2.29 -26.36
C GLY A 304 -3.01 3.08 -27.60
N LYS A 305 -3.11 4.42 -27.57
CA LYS A 305 -2.73 5.28 -28.70
C LYS A 305 -1.24 5.23 -29.05
N ILE A 306 -0.38 5.12 -28.06
CA ILE A 306 1.07 5.12 -28.28
C ILE A 306 1.59 3.70 -28.58
N GLY A 307 0.76 2.65 -28.47
CA GLY A 307 1.20 1.25 -28.64
C GLY A 307 2.19 0.79 -27.56
N VAL A 308 2.29 1.56 -26.47
CA VAL A 308 3.29 1.41 -25.40
C VAL A 308 2.75 0.57 -24.23
N ALA A 309 1.47 0.19 -24.26
CA ALA A 309 0.85 -0.71 -23.29
C ALA A 309 1.72 -1.95 -23.00
N LYS A 310 2.11 -2.68 -24.06
CA LYS A 310 2.99 -3.85 -23.92
C LYS A 310 4.33 -3.50 -23.28
N LYS A 311 4.95 -2.39 -23.66
CA LYS A 311 6.27 -1.97 -23.12
C LYS A 311 6.21 -1.58 -21.65
N VAL A 312 5.14 -0.92 -21.19
CA VAL A 312 5.00 -0.54 -19.78
C VAL A 312 4.54 -1.70 -18.93
N PHE A 313 3.63 -2.56 -19.41
CA PHE A 313 3.30 -3.78 -18.69
C PHE A 313 4.53 -4.69 -18.56
N LEU A 314 5.33 -4.81 -19.63
CA LEU A 314 6.62 -5.52 -19.57
C LEU A 314 7.63 -4.82 -18.65
N ASP A 315 7.79 -3.50 -18.71
CA ASP A 315 8.72 -2.76 -17.84
C ASP A 315 8.31 -2.83 -16.35
N ALA A 316 7.01 -2.80 -16.07
CA ALA A 316 6.47 -2.98 -14.72
C ALA A 316 6.62 -4.42 -14.23
N ALA A 317 6.51 -5.41 -15.14
CA ALA A 317 6.70 -6.83 -14.83
C ALA A 317 8.19 -7.26 -14.82
N THR A 318 9.10 -6.42 -15.32
CA THR A 318 10.54 -6.73 -15.37
C THR A 318 11.18 -6.39 -14.02
N PRO A 319 11.83 -7.35 -13.34
CA PRO A 319 12.51 -7.09 -12.07
C PRO A 319 13.60 -6.01 -12.20
N LYS A 320 13.62 -5.06 -11.25
CA LYS A 320 14.62 -3.98 -11.16
C LYS A 320 15.53 -4.29 -9.97
N VAL A 321 16.39 -5.31 -10.13
CA VAL A 321 17.24 -5.93 -9.10
C VAL A 321 18.72 -5.83 -9.36
#